data_AF-A0A252E9D1-F1
#
_entry.id   AF-A0A252E9D1-F1
#
_cell.length_a   1.000
_cell.length_b   1.000
_cell.length_c   1.000
_cell.angle_alpha   90.00
_cell.angle_beta   90.00
_cell.angle_gamma   90.00
#
_symmetry.space_group_name_H-M   'P 1'
#
loop_
_entity.id
_entity.type
_entity.pdbx_description
1 polymer ?
#
loop_
_entity_poly.entity_id
_entity_poly.type
_entity_poly.pdbx_seq_one_letter_code
_entity_poly.pdbx_strand_id
1 'polypeptide(L)'
;MSSLYDLIRKIQKRPSFYLGKPSVCNLRSCISGYILARRELGIFQTDEERQFTEFQTWIQSKFHISSSQSWDKIILFYSEDEHSALDSFFKLFEEFT
;
A
#
# COMPACT_ATOMS: atom_id res chain seq x y z
N MET A 1 13.43 10.17 11.40
CA MET A 1 11.96 10.23 11.16
C MET A 1 11.59 8.94 10.46
N SER A 2 10.56 8.21 10.91
CA SER A 2 10.09 7.03 10.18
C SER A 2 9.31 7.47 8.95
N SER A 3 9.78 7.08 7.77
CA SER A 3 9.18 7.41 6.48
C SER A 3 7.99 6.49 6.14
N LEU A 4 7.30 6.74 5.01
CA LEU A 4 6.20 5.88 4.58
C LEU A 4 6.71 4.47 4.26
N TYR A 5 7.86 4.38 3.59
CA TYR A 5 8.44 3.09 3.20
C TYR A 5 8.97 2.33 4.42
N ASP A 6 9.52 3.03 5.42
CA ASP A 6 9.85 2.42 6.70
C ASP A 6 8.61 1.84 7.39
N LEU A 7 7.47 2.54 7.34
CA LEU A 7 6.22 2.02 7.88
C LEU A 7 5.79 0.75 7.14
N ILE A 8 5.78 0.76 5.80
CA ILE A 8 5.43 -0.41 4.98
C ILE A 8 6.34 -1.60 5.32
N ARG A 9 7.66 -1.40 5.40
CA ARG A 9 8.64 -2.44 5.76
C ARG A 9 8.44 -2.98 7.19
N LYS A 10 8.02 -2.13 8.14
CA LYS A 10 7.67 -2.56 9.50
C LYS A 10 6.40 -3.41 9.50
N ILE A 11 5.38 -3.02 8.71
CA ILE A 11 4.15 -3.78 8.55
C ILE A 11 4.44 -5.15 7.91
N GLN A 12 5.29 -5.21 6.88
CA GLN A 12 5.71 -6.47 6.25
C GLN A 12 6.30 -7.47 7.26
N LYS A 13 7.09 -6.99 8.22
CA LYS A 13 7.70 -7.85 9.25
C LYS A 13 6.70 -8.38 10.28
N ARG A 14 5.63 -7.62 10.59
CA ARG A 14 4.65 -7.95 11.65
C ARG A 14 3.25 -7.46 11.29
N PRO A 15 2.60 -7.99 10.25
CA PRO A 15 1.37 -7.40 9.69
C PRO A 15 0.22 -7.37 10.69
N SER A 16 0.01 -8.45 11.46
CA SER A 16 -1.07 -8.52 12.46
C SER A 16 -0.93 -7.49 13.58
N PHE A 17 0.29 -7.06 13.92
CA PHE A 17 0.51 -6.05 14.97
C PHE A 17 0.00 -4.66 14.55
N TYR A 18 0.15 -4.32 13.27
CA TYR A 18 -0.23 -3.01 12.74
C TYR A 18 -1.66 -2.99 12.16
N LEU A 19 -2.07 -4.09 11.53
CA LEU A 19 -3.32 -4.18 10.77
C LEU A 19 -4.44 -4.91 11.51
N GLY A 20 -4.15 -5.54 12.65
CA GLY A 20 -5.04 -6.44 13.39
C GLY A 20 -5.24 -7.80 12.70
N LYS A 21 -5.43 -7.79 11.37
CA LYS A 21 -5.48 -8.96 10.50
C LYS A 21 -4.59 -8.70 9.26
N PRO A 22 -3.83 -9.71 8.78
CA PRO A 22 -3.08 -9.60 7.52
C PRO A 22 -4.06 -9.50 6.35
N SER A 23 -4.33 -8.27 5.91
CA SER A 23 -5.26 -7.95 4.83
C SER A 23 -4.74 -6.78 4.01
N VAL A 24 -4.78 -6.93 2.68
CA VAL A 24 -4.39 -5.86 1.75
C VAL A 24 -5.34 -4.66 1.86
N CYS A 25 -6.63 -4.91 2.09
CA CYS A 25 -7.60 -3.84 2.33
C CYS A 25 -7.26 -3.05 3.62
N ASN A 26 -6.90 -3.75 4.70
CA ASN A 26 -6.48 -3.09 5.94
C ASN A 26 -5.20 -2.30 5.75
N LEU A 27 -4.25 -2.79 4.96
CA LEU A 27 -3.03 -2.06 4.63
C LEU A 27 -3.34 -0.76 3.89
N ARG A 28 -4.21 -0.79 2.87
CA ARG A 28 -4.64 0.43 2.15
C ARG A 28 -5.24 1.45 3.11
N SER A 29 -6.15 1.01 3.99
CA SER A 29 -6.78 1.88 4.99
C SER A 29 -5.74 2.48 5.95
N CYS A 30 -4.74 1.69 6.37
CA CYS A 30 -3.63 2.16 7.21
C CYS A 30 -2.80 3.26 6.53
N ILE A 31 -2.37 3.04 5.29
CA ILE A 31 -1.59 4.02 4.50
C ILE A 31 -2.43 5.28 4.25
N SER A 32 -3.70 5.12 3.89
CA SER A 32 -4.60 6.25 3.65
C SER A 32 -4.80 7.08 4.92
N GLY A 33 -4.94 6.44 6.08
CA GLY A 33 -5.05 7.11 7.38
C GLY A 33 -3.76 7.85 7.77
N TYR A 34 -2.59 7.26 7.49
CA TYR A 34 -1.29 7.92 7.70
C TYR A 34 -1.14 9.20 6.86
N ILE A 35 -1.44 9.12 5.56
CA ILE A 35 -1.37 10.27 4.65
C ILE A 35 -2.39 11.34 5.06
N LEU A 36 -3.61 10.94 5.41
CA LEU A 36 -4.65 11.85 5.89
C LEU A 36 -4.21 12.59 7.16
N ALA A 37 -3.72 11.86 8.17
CA ALA A 37 -3.28 12.47 9.43
C ALA A 37 -2.14 13.48 9.22
N ARG A 38 -1.18 13.18 8.34
CA ARG A 38 -0.09 14.12 8.01
C ARG A 38 -0.61 15.39 7.33
N ARG A 39 -1.56 15.23 6.41
CA ARG A 39 -2.21 16.35 5.72
C ARG A 39 -2.96 17.25 6.72
N GLU A 40 -3.75 16.67 7.62
CA GLU A 40 -4.49 17.42 8.65
C GLU A 40 -3.56 18.15 9.63
N LEU A 41 -2.38 17.59 9.89
CA LEU A 41 -1.35 18.22 10.72
C LEU A 41 -0.49 19.26 9.96
N GLY A 42 -0.80 19.54 8.69
CA GLY A 42 -0.03 20.48 7.87
C GLY A 42 1.40 20.01 7.55
N ILE A 43 1.68 18.72 7.69
CA ILE A 43 3.00 18.15 7.39
C ILE A 43 3.09 17.92 5.88
N PHE A 44 4.11 18.51 5.26
CA PHE A 44 4.34 18.35 3.83
C PHE A 44 4.61 16.89 3.44
N GLN A 45 4.14 16.54 2.24
CA GLN A 45 4.40 15.22 1.66
C GLN A 45 5.91 15.02 1.45
N THR A 46 6.41 13.86 1.87
CA THR A 46 7.77 13.41 1.56
C THR A 46 7.87 12.94 0.11
N ASP A 47 9.09 12.84 -0.42
CA ASP A 47 9.30 12.33 -1.79
C ASP A 47 8.79 10.89 -1.93
N GLU A 48 8.93 10.05 -0.91
CA GLU A 48 8.32 8.71 -0.88
C GLU A 48 6.79 8.74 -1.00
N GLU A 49 6.10 9.69 -0.36
CA GLU A 49 4.65 9.80 -0.43
C GLU A 49 4.21 10.23 -1.83
N ARG A 50 4.98 11.11 -2.48
CA ARG A 50 4.75 11.51 -3.87
C ARG A 50 4.99 10.34 -4.82
N GLN A 51 6.12 9.63 -4.70
CA GLN A 51 6.41 8.45 -5.49
C GLN A 51 5.33 7.38 -5.30
N PHE A 52 4.86 7.14 -4.06
CA PHE A 52 3.81 6.15 -3.80
C PHE A 52 2.48 6.48 -4.49
N THR A 53 2.19 7.73 -4.84
CA THR A 53 1.00 8.05 -5.65
C THR A 53 1.06 7.41 -7.05
N GLU A 54 2.25 7.19 -7.58
CA GLU A 54 2.47 6.55 -8.89
C GLU A 54 2.26 5.03 -8.84
N PHE A 55 2.30 4.44 -7.63
CA PHE A 55 2.10 2.99 -7.43
C PHE A 55 0.75 2.51 -7.99
N GLN A 56 -0.31 3.31 -7.86
CA GLN A 56 -1.62 3.01 -8.44
C GLN A 56 -1.54 2.81 -9.96
N THR A 57 -0.95 3.79 -10.66
CA THR A 57 -0.81 3.76 -12.12
C THR A 57 0.13 2.66 -12.58
N TRP A 58 1.19 2.40 -11.81
CA TRP A 58 2.14 1.30 -12.07
C TRP A 58 1.46 -0.07 -11.97
N ILE A 59 0.65 -0.31 -10.92
CA ILE A 59 -0.14 -1.54 -10.77
C ILE A 59 -1.14 -1.70 -11.92
N GLN A 60 -1.89 -0.65 -12.27
CA GLN A 60 -2.82 -0.68 -13.39
C GLN A 60 -2.12 -1.05 -14.70
N SER A 61 -0.94 -0.48 -14.96
CA SER A 61 -0.15 -0.79 -16.14
C SER A 61 0.37 -2.23 -16.12
N LYS A 62 0.90 -2.70 -14.98
CA LYS A 62 1.44 -4.06 -14.84
C LYS A 62 0.38 -5.14 -15.08
N PHE A 63 -0.84 -4.94 -14.58
CA PHE A 63 -1.95 -5.88 -14.75
C PHE A 63 -2.84 -5.57 -15.97
N HIS A 64 -2.49 -4.58 -16.80
CA HIS A 64 -3.26 -4.16 -17.97
C HIS A 64 -4.73 -3.80 -17.64
N ILE A 65 -4.94 -3.18 -16.48
CA ILE A 65 -6.26 -2.78 -15.98
C ILE A 65 -6.52 -1.31 -16.33
N SER A 66 -7.59 -1.07 -17.10
CA SER A 66 -8.08 0.29 -17.42
C SER A 66 -9.16 0.80 -16.46
N SER A 67 -9.60 -0.04 -15.51
CA SER A 67 -10.65 0.30 -14.55
C SER A 67 -10.13 1.21 -13.42
N SER A 68 -11.02 1.98 -12.81
CA SER A 68 -10.73 2.88 -11.68
C SER A 68 -10.57 2.18 -10.32
N GLN A 69 -10.43 0.84 -10.31
CA GLN A 69 -10.22 0.08 -9.09
C GLN A 69 -8.88 0.43 -8.44
N SER A 70 -8.86 0.53 -7.11
CA SER A 70 -7.65 0.76 -6.35
C SER A 70 -6.73 -0.47 -6.39
N TRP A 71 -5.43 -0.24 -6.21
CA TRP A 71 -4.39 -1.27 -6.26
C TRP A 71 -4.68 -2.45 -5.31
N ASP A 72 -5.29 -2.24 -4.14
CA ASP A 72 -5.66 -3.31 -3.21
C ASP A 72 -6.70 -4.26 -3.82
N LYS A 73 -7.67 -3.72 -4.56
CA LYS A 73 -8.69 -4.51 -5.26
C LYS A 73 -8.13 -5.22 -6.47
N ILE A 74 -7.24 -4.58 -7.22
CA ILE A 74 -6.55 -5.22 -8.33
C ILE A 74 -5.72 -6.40 -7.81
N ILE A 75 -4.90 -6.20 -6.77
CA ILE A 75 -4.07 -7.26 -6.21
C ILE A 75 -4.92 -8.39 -5.62
N LEU A 76 -5.98 -8.05 -4.88
CA LEU A 76 -6.90 -9.04 -4.32
C LEU A 76 -7.58 -9.89 -5.40
N PHE A 77 -7.93 -9.30 -6.55
CA PHE A 77 -8.55 -10.02 -7.67
C PHE A 77 -7.65 -11.13 -8.23
N TYR A 78 -6.32 -10.95 -8.19
CA TYR A 78 -5.34 -11.95 -8.63
C TYR A 78 -4.81 -12.84 -7.47
N SER A 79 -5.43 -12.77 -6.30
CA SER A 79 -5.00 -13.50 -5.10
C SER A 79 -6.09 -14.45 -4.62
N GLU A 80 -5.71 -15.48 -3.86
CA GLU A 80 -6.66 -16.46 -3.30
C GLU A 80 -7.48 -15.85 -2.16
N ASP A 81 -6.84 -15.01 -1.35
CA ASP A 81 -7.44 -14.37 -0.18
C ASP A 81 -6.73 -13.06 0.19
N GLU A 82 -7.21 -12.41 1.25
CA GLU A 82 -6.65 -11.15 1.77
C GLU A 82 -5.20 -11.28 2.26
N HIS A 83 -4.76 -12.45 2.72
CA HIS A 83 -3.41 -12.68 3.23
C HIS A 83 -2.42 -12.80 2.06
N SER A 84 -2.73 -13.67 1.11
CA SER A 84 -1.95 -13.84 -0.13
C SER A 84 -1.91 -12.56 -0.95
N ALA A 85 -2.97 -11.76 -0.94
CA ALA A 85 -2.99 -10.43 -1.55
C ALA A 85 -2.04 -9.46 -0.84
N LEU A 86 -1.98 -9.51 0.50
CA LEU A 86 -1.04 -8.71 1.26
C LEU A 86 0.42 -9.10 0.97
N ASP A 87 0.70 -10.40 0.89
CA ASP A 87 2.05 -10.89 0.51
C ASP A 87 2.42 -10.46 -0.91
N SER A 88 1.46 -10.51 -1.83
CA SER A 88 1.64 -10.04 -3.22
C SER A 88 1.89 -8.55 -3.28
N PHE A 89 1.21 -7.74 -2.47
CA PHE A 89 1.49 -6.32 -2.34
C PHE A 89 2.95 -6.07 -1.98
N PHE A 90 3.50 -6.78 -1.00
CA PHE A 90 4.89 -6.53 -0.58
C PHE A 90 5.91 -6.85 -1.67
N LYS A 91 5.68 -7.91 -2.46
CA LYS A 91 6.53 -8.24 -3.63
C LYS A 91 6.43 -7.16 -4.70
N LEU A 92 5.21 -6.76 -5.04
CA LEU A 92 4.94 -5.71 -6.02
C LEU A 92 5.51 -4.36 -5.59
N PHE A 93 5.47 -4.07 -4.30
CA PHE A 93 6.06 -2.89 -3.72
C PHE A 93 7.59 -2.91 -3.81
N GLU A 94 8.23 -4.04 -3.52
CA GLU A 94 9.69 -4.21 -3.68
C GLU A 94 10.14 -4.10 -5.15
N GLU A 95 9.31 -4.55 -6.10
CA GLU A 95 9.58 -4.34 -7.54
C GLU A 95 9.40 -2.88 -8.00
N PHE A 96 8.58 -2.10 -7.28
CA PHE A 96 8.30 -0.71 -7.60
C PHE A 96 9.34 0.27 -7.03
N THR A 97 9.90 -0.03 -5.86
CA THR A 97 10.82 0.85 -5.11
C THR A 97 12.29 0.55 -5.38
#